data_AF-D4KYS6-F1
#
_entry.id   AF-D4KYS6-F1
#
_cell.length_a   1.000
_cell.length_b   1.000
_cell.length_c   1.000
_cell.angle_alpha   90.00
_cell.angle_beta   90.00
_cell.angle_gamma   90.00
#
_symmetry.space_group_name_H-M   'P 1'
#
loop_
_entity.id
_entity.type
_entity.pdbx_description
1 polymer ?
#
loop_
_entity_poly.entity_id
_entity_poly.type
_entity_poly.pdbx_seq_one_letter_code
_entity_poly.pdbx_strand_id
1 'polypeptide(L)'
;MELNIRQSEELENPALDPDDFDKTVEEKSKQIEKLDLLDDGFQELFDRVKDDLKNHQDLYRDEIAQMQDYIRKLTSKSATIQVQEARNKDLMTKKFASVHKQVREVRKSQRVVNQYYKNMMKTNYGESVFTDKKK
;
A
#
# COMPACT_ATOMS: atom_id res chain seq x y z
N MET A 1 -13.28 0.75 6.08
CA MET A 1 -13.75 1.60 4.95
C MET A 1 -13.05 2.96 4.98
N GLU A 2 -13.09 3.71 6.08
CA GLU A 2 -12.42 5.02 6.19
C GLU A 2 -10.91 4.96 5.90
N LEU A 3 -10.18 4.00 6.48
CA LEU A 3 -8.75 3.82 6.18
C LEU A 3 -8.46 3.48 4.71
N ASN A 4 -9.41 2.85 4.00
CA ASN A 4 -9.25 2.56 2.57
C ASN A 4 -9.49 3.78 1.68
N ILE A 5 -10.41 4.66 2.10
CA ILE A 5 -10.62 5.94 1.44
C ILE A 5 -9.38 6.80 1.65
N ARG A 6 -8.91 6.93 2.90
CA ARG A 6 -7.68 7.64 3.23
C ARG A 6 -6.47 7.13 2.44
N GLN A 7 -6.28 5.81 2.36
CA GLN A 7 -5.20 5.23 1.56
C GLN A 7 -5.33 5.59 0.07
N SER A 8 -6.55 5.62 -0.49
CA SER A 8 -6.76 6.05 -1.87
C SER A 8 -6.35 7.51 -2.08
N GLU A 9 -6.76 8.41 -1.18
CA GLU A 9 -6.43 9.84 -1.22
C GLU A 9 -4.92 10.07 -1.09
N GLU A 10 -4.26 9.33 -0.19
CA GLU A 10 -2.80 9.35 0.00
C GLU A 10 -2.09 8.91 -1.28
N LEU A 11 -2.52 7.81 -1.92
CA LEU A 11 -1.91 7.30 -3.15
C LEU A 11 -2.11 8.23 -4.36
N GLU A 12 -3.20 9.00 -4.39
CA GLU A 12 -3.45 10.02 -5.40
C GLU A 12 -2.61 11.29 -5.17
N ASN A 13 -2.19 11.56 -3.94
CA ASN A 13 -1.34 12.71 -3.62
C ASN A 13 0.08 12.53 -4.19
N PRO A 14 0.53 13.40 -5.13
CA PRO A 14 1.89 13.32 -5.68
C PRO A 14 2.97 13.58 -4.62
N ALA A 15 2.69 14.37 -3.59
CA ALA A 15 3.61 14.76 -2.52
C ALA A 15 3.49 13.90 -1.26
N LEU A 16 2.87 12.71 -1.35
CA LEU A 16 2.74 11.77 -0.23
C LEU A 16 4.11 11.48 0.42
N ASP A 17 4.16 11.67 1.74
CA ASP A 17 5.27 11.22 2.57
C ASP A 17 5.18 9.69 2.75
N PRO A 18 6.25 8.92 2.40
CA PRO A 18 6.30 7.49 2.67
C PRO A 18 5.99 7.12 4.13
N ASP A 19 6.42 7.93 5.10
CA ASP A 19 6.21 7.65 6.52
C ASP A 19 4.72 7.77 6.91
N ASP A 20 3.97 8.65 6.25
CA ASP A 20 2.53 8.80 6.49
C ASP A 20 1.73 7.65 5.88
N PHE A 21 2.16 7.16 4.73
CA PHE A 21 1.57 5.96 4.12
C PHE A 21 1.81 4.72 4.99
N ASP A 22 3.01 4.57 5.56
CA ASP A 22 3.35 3.43 6.43
C ASP A 22 2.45 3.39 7.68
N LYS A 23 2.11 4.55 8.27
CA LYS A 23 1.15 4.64 9.38
C LYS A 23 -0.23 4.14 8.96
N THR A 24 -0.72 4.55 7.79
CA THR A 24 -2.03 4.10 7.26
C THR A 24 -2.04 2.58 7.05
N VAL A 25 -0.95 2.01 6.53
CA VAL A 25 -0.82 0.55 6.37
C VAL A 25 -0.78 -0.16 7.73
N GLU A 26 -0.04 0.36 8.70
CA GLU A 26 0.06 -0.21 10.05
C GLU A 26 -1.29 -0.19 10.79
N GLU A 27 -2.03 0.92 10.71
CA GLU A 27 -3.37 1.04 11.27
C GLU A 27 -4.34 0.01 10.66
N LYS A 28 -4.25 -0.21 9.35
CA LYS A 28 -5.04 -1.25 8.66
C LYS A 28 -4.66 -2.65 9.14
N SER A 29 -3.37 -2.95 9.26
CA SER A 29 -2.88 -4.24 9.76
C SER A 29 -3.44 -4.55 11.17
N LYS A 30 -3.42 -3.57 12.07
CA LYS A 30 -4.01 -3.71 13.42
C LYS A 30 -5.51 -3.98 13.38
N GLN A 31 -6.24 -3.43 12.41
CA GLN A 31 -7.67 -3.72 12.24
C GLN A 31 -7.90 -5.15 11.72
N ILE A 32 -7.05 -5.64 10.83
CA ILE A 32 -7.11 -7.01 10.32
C ILE A 32 -6.85 -8.01 11.46
N GLU A 33 -5.81 -7.82 12.25
CA GLU A 33 -5.50 -8.68 13.41
C GLU A 33 -6.68 -8.78 14.40
N LYS A 34 -7.38 -7.65 14.63
CA LYS A 34 -8.58 -7.64 15.47
C LYS A 34 -9.75 -8.38 14.84
N LEU A 35 -9.90 -8.32 13.52
CA LEU A 35 -10.94 -9.08 12.80
C LEU A 35 -10.66 -10.58 12.88
N ASP A 36 -9.41 -10.99 12.68
CA ASP A 36 -9.00 -12.40 12.78
C ASP A 36 -9.29 -12.95 14.19
N LEU A 37 -8.92 -12.19 15.23
CA LEU A 37 -9.22 -12.56 16.63
C LEU A 37 -10.73 -12.68 16.91
N LEU A 38 -11.53 -11.78 16.33
CA LEU A 38 -12.99 -11.83 16.48
C LEU A 38 -13.60 -13.03 15.75
N ASP A 39 -13.09 -13.38 14.58
CA ASP A 39 -13.54 -14.54 13.81
C ASP A 39 -13.19 -15.85 14.54
N ASP A 40 -11.97 -15.96 15.07
CA ASP A 40 -11.54 -17.07 15.90
C ASP A 40 -12.43 -17.22 17.15
N GLY A 41 -12.66 -16.12 17.88
CA GLY A 41 -13.51 -16.12 19.06
C GLY A 41 -14.98 -16.46 18.76
N PHE A 42 -15.49 -16.00 17.61
CA PHE A 42 -16.82 -16.36 17.13
C PHE A 42 -16.90 -17.85 16.81
N GLN A 43 -15.91 -18.39 16.10
CA GLN A 43 -15.86 -19.80 15.72
C GLN A 43 -15.80 -20.70 16.95
N GLU A 44 -14.98 -20.35 17.95
CA GLU A 44 -14.92 -21.08 19.22
C GLU A 44 -16.26 -21.08 19.96
N LEU A 45 -16.92 -19.93 20.04
CA LEU A 45 -18.22 -19.82 20.69
C LEU A 45 -19.26 -20.65 19.94
N PHE A 46 -19.33 -20.50 18.63
CA PHE A 46 -20.26 -21.22 17.77
C PHE A 46 -20.06 -22.73 17.89
N ASP A 47 -18.83 -23.22 17.87
CA ASP A 47 -18.54 -24.65 18.01
C ASP A 47 -19.01 -25.24 19.33
N ARG A 48 -19.04 -24.46 20.42
CA ARG A 48 -19.56 -24.89 21.72
C ARG A 48 -21.09 -24.94 21.76
N VAL A 49 -21.77 -24.06 21.03
CA VAL A 49 -23.24 -23.91 21.11
C VAL A 49 -23.98 -24.50 19.91
N LYS A 50 -23.30 -24.87 18.83
CA LYS A 50 -23.92 -25.31 17.56
C LYS A 50 -24.86 -26.49 17.73
N ASP A 51 -24.52 -27.45 18.58
CA ASP A 51 -25.34 -28.64 18.79
C ASP A 51 -26.61 -28.30 19.58
N ASP A 52 -26.51 -27.41 20.57
CA ASP A 52 -27.66 -26.92 21.34
C ASP A 52 -28.60 -26.09 20.47
N LEU A 53 -28.04 -25.15 19.68
CA LEU A 53 -28.79 -24.35 18.72
C LEU A 53 -29.52 -25.22 17.69
N LYS A 54 -28.91 -26.34 17.27
CA LYS A 54 -29.52 -27.27 16.31
C LYS A 54 -30.65 -28.09 16.92
N ASN A 55 -30.52 -28.48 18.18
CA ASN A 55 -31.52 -29.29 18.88
C ASN A 55 -32.71 -28.44 19.39
N HIS A 56 -32.51 -27.13 19.57
CA HIS A 56 -33.50 -26.19 20.11
C HIS A 56 -33.77 -25.02 19.14
N GLN A 57 -33.80 -25.28 17.82
CA GLN A 57 -33.93 -24.24 16.80
C GLN A 57 -35.17 -23.35 16.98
N ASP A 58 -36.28 -23.92 17.43
CA ASP A 58 -37.54 -23.20 17.60
C ASP A 58 -37.44 -22.11 18.68
N LEU A 59 -36.65 -22.37 19.72
CA LEU A 59 -36.45 -21.46 20.86
C LEU A 59 -35.53 -20.29 20.52
N TYR A 60 -34.59 -20.49 19.60
CA TYR A 60 -33.56 -19.50 19.25
C TYR A 60 -33.75 -18.91 17.84
N ARG A 61 -34.93 -19.09 17.24
CA ARG A 61 -35.17 -18.79 15.83
C ARG A 61 -34.89 -17.33 15.50
N ASP A 62 -35.34 -16.41 16.34
CA ASP A 62 -35.24 -14.98 16.09
C ASP A 62 -33.81 -14.48 16.31
N GLU A 63 -33.08 -15.02 17.29
CA GLU A 63 -31.67 -14.75 17.54
C GLU A 63 -30.78 -15.27 16.39
N ILE A 64 -31.05 -16.49 15.90
CA ILE A 64 -30.37 -17.06 14.74
C ILE A 64 -30.60 -16.18 13.50
N ALA A 65 -31.84 -15.72 13.29
CA ALA A 65 -32.15 -14.83 12.16
C ALA A 65 -31.40 -13.49 12.25
N GLN A 66 -31.30 -12.90 13.45
CA GLN A 66 -30.50 -11.69 13.68
C GLN A 66 -29.01 -11.92 13.40
N MET A 67 -28.44 -13.03 13.90
CA MET A 67 -27.04 -13.38 13.66
C MET A 67 -26.75 -13.55 12.16
N GLN A 68 -27.64 -14.23 11.42
CA GLN A 68 -27.52 -14.36 9.97
C GLN A 68 -27.58 -13.02 9.24
N ASP A 69 -28.41 -12.08 9.71
CA ASP A 69 -28.46 -10.72 9.15
C ASP A 69 -27.15 -9.96 9.39
N TYR A 70 -26.57 -10.07 10.59
CA TYR A 70 -25.26 -9.48 10.87
C TYR A 70 -24.15 -10.08 9.99
N ILE A 71 -24.14 -11.41 9.79
CA ILE A 71 -23.20 -12.08 8.88
C ILE A 71 -23.36 -11.52 7.46
N ARG A 72 -24.60 -11.38 6.95
CA ARG A 72 -24.85 -10.79 5.61
C ARG A 72 -24.32 -9.36 5.51
N LYS A 73 -24.59 -8.52 6.51
CA LYS A 73 -24.09 -7.14 6.57
C LYS A 73 -22.56 -7.10 6.58
N LEU A 74 -21.93 -8.00 7.32
CA LEU A 74 -20.47 -8.12 7.39
C LEU A 74 -19.90 -8.56 6.03
N THR A 75 -20.45 -9.59 5.40
CA THR A 75 -20.03 -10.05 4.06
C THR A 75 -20.14 -8.93 3.02
N SER A 76 -21.22 -8.15 3.04
CA SER A 76 -21.39 -6.99 2.15
C SER A 76 -20.32 -5.91 2.36
N LYS A 77 -19.99 -5.62 3.63
CA LYS A 77 -18.88 -4.70 3.95
C LYS A 77 -17.53 -5.25 3.50
N SER A 78 -17.28 -6.55 3.70
CA SER A 78 -16.05 -7.22 3.25
C SER A 78 -15.88 -7.18 1.73
N ALA A 79 -16.95 -7.43 0.97
CA ALA A 79 -16.93 -7.30 -0.49
C ALA A 79 -16.59 -5.87 -0.93
N THR A 80 -17.16 -4.87 -0.26
CA THR A 80 -16.87 -3.45 -0.52
C THR A 80 -15.38 -3.14 -0.23
N ILE A 81 -14.86 -3.63 0.89
CA ILE A 81 -13.44 -3.48 1.26
C ILE A 81 -12.54 -4.13 0.20
N GLN A 82 -12.83 -5.36 -0.24
CA GLN A 82 -12.04 -6.06 -1.25
C GLN A 82 -11.96 -5.29 -2.57
N VAL A 83 -13.06 -4.70 -3.02
CA VAL A 83 -13.08 -3.87 -4.24
C VAL A 83 -12.20 -2.63 -4.06
N GLN A 84 -12.26 -1.98 -2.89
CA GLN A 84 -11.41 -0.83 -2.58
C GLN A 84 -9.93 -1.21 -2.50
N GLU A 85 -9.58 -2.32 -1.84
CA GLU A 85 -8.21 -2.82 -1.76
C GLU A 85 -7.61 -3.13 -3.14
N ALA A 86 -8.41 -3.74 -4.02
CA ALA A 86 -7.97 -4.03 -5.38
C ALA A 86 -7.62 -2.74 -6.15
N ARG A 87 -8.40 -1.68 -5.95
CA ARG A 87 -8.12 -0.34 -6.53
C ARG A 87 -6.89 0.30 -5.91
N ASN A 88 -6.78 0.29 -4.58
CA ASN A 88 -5.62 0.84 -3.87
C ASN A 88 -4.32 0.12 -4.25
N LYS A 89 -4.38 -1.20 -4.48
CA LYS A 89 -3.24 -1.98 -4.98
C LYS A 89 -2.79 -1.55 -6.38
N ASP A 90 -3.73 -1.26 -7.28
CA ASP A 90 -3.41 -0.74 -8.62
C ASP A 90 -2.77 0.66 -8.53
N LEU A 91 -3.34 1.55 -7.72
CA LEU A 91 -2.79 2.89 -7.46
C LEU A 91 -1.36 2.81 -6.88
N MET A 92 -1.15 1.95 -5.89
CA MET A 92 0.15 1.70 -5.27
C MET A 92 1.18 1.21 -6.31
N THR A 93 0.78 0.27 -7.17
CA THR A 93 1.65 -0.26 -8.23
C THR A 93 2.08 0.85 -9.20
N LYS A 94 1.14 1.72 -9.60
CA LYS A 94 1.41 2.89 -10.46
C LYS A 94 2.34 3.89 -9.78
N LYS A 95 2.12 4.16 -8.48
CA LYS A 95 2.97 5.05 -7.67
C LYS A 95 4.40 4.52 -7.60
N PHE A 96 4.60 3.24 -7.30
CA PHE A 96 5.93 2.62 -7.28
C PHE A 96 6.64 2.69 -8.63
N ALA A 97 5.93 2.41 -9.73
CA ALA A 97 6.51 2.50 -11.07
C ALA A 97 6.98 3.94 -11.39
N SER A 98 6.21 4.95 -10.98
CA SER A 98 6.58 6.37 -11.12
C SER A 98 7.83 6.71 -10.30
N VAL A 99 7.87 6.32 -9.02
CA VAL A 99 9.04 6.54 -8.14
C VAL A 99 10.28 5.86 -8.71
N HIS A 100 10.18 4.61 -9.17
CA HIS A 100 11.29 3.90 -9.81
C HIS A 100 11.82 4.63 -11.05
N LYS A 101 10.93 5.16 -11.89
CA LYS A 101 11.32 5.95 -13.06
C LYS A 101 12.05 7.23 -12.64
N GLN A 102 11.55 7.96 -11.65
CA GLN A 102 12.19 9.17 -11.12
C GLN A 102 13.60 8.88 -10.59
N VAL A 103 13.77 7.82 -9.79
CA VAL A 103 15.09 7.40 -9.28
C VAL A 103 16.06 7.08 -10.42
N ARG A 104 15.59 6.42 -11.50
CA ARG A 104 16.41 6.13 -12.67
C ARG A 104 16.88 7.41 -13.38
N GLU A 105 15.99 8.39 -13.54
CA GLU A 105 16.33 9.68 -14.16
C GLU A 105 17.33 10.46 -13.30
N VAL A 106 17.17 10.49 -11.97
CA VAL A 106 18.13 11.11 -11.04
C VAL A 106 19.51 10.44 -11.13
N ARG A 107 19.58 9.11 -11.19
CA ARG A 107 20.85 8.39 -11.38
C ARG A 107 21.50 8.71 -12.73
N LYS A 108 20.70 8.87 -13.79
CA LYS A 108 21.17 9.25 -15.13
C LYS A 108 21.70 10.68 -15.14
N SER A 109 20.99 11.64 -14.54
CA SER A 109 21.42 13.04 -14.47
C SER A 109 22.70 13.18 -13.65
N GLN A 110 22.83 12.49 -12.52
CA GLN A 110 24.06 12.48 -11.73
C GLN A 110 25.25 11.93 -12.54
N ARG A 111 25.03 10.88 -13.34
CA ARG A 111 26.08 10.34 -14.23
C ARG A 111 26.50 11.37 -15.28
N VAL A 112 25.55 12.07 -15.89
CA VAL A 112 25.83 13.11 -16.90
C VAL A 112 26.60 14.27 -16.27
N VAL A 113 26.21 14.75 -15.09
CA VAL A 113 26.94 15.80 -14.35
C VAL A 113 28.36 15.37 -14.02
N ASN A 114 28.53 14.14 -13.50
CA ASN A 114 29.85 13.60 -13.19
C ASN A 114 30.73 13.44 -14.45
N GLN A 115 30.14 13.07 -15.58
CA GLN A 115 30.84 12.97 -16.86
C GLN A 115 31.23 14.35 -17.40
N TYR A 116 30.34 15.34 -17.30
CA TYR A 116 30.63 16.73 -17.65
C TYR A 116 31.78 17.28 -16.82
N TYR A 117 31.74 17.11 -15.49
CA TYR A 117 32.81 17.53 -14.59
C TYR A 117 34.15 16.85 -14.92
N LYS A 118 34.15 15.52 -15.13
CA LYS A 118 35.35 14.77 -15.55
C LYS A 118 35.92 15.25 -16.88
N ASN A 119 35.07 15.55 -17.85
CA ASN A 119 35.49 16.03 -19.16
C ASN A 119 36.08 17.45 -19.05
N MET A 120 35.46 18.34 -18.28
CA MET A 120 35.97 19.70 -18.08
C MET A 120 37.28 19.74 -17.29
N MET A 121 37.43 18.87 -16.28
CA MET A 121 38.71 18.71 -15.59
C MET A 121 39.82 18.19 -16.52
N LYS A 122 39.51 17.28 -17.45
CA LYS A 122 40.50 16.79 -18.44
C LYS A 122 40.88 17.85 -19.48
N THR A 123 39.94 18.70 -19.90
CA THR A 123 40.21 19.80 -20.85
C THR A 123 41.15 20.85 -20.22
N ASN A 124 41.06 21.11 -18.91
CA ASN A 124 41.97 22.03 -18.21
C ASN A 124 43.44 21.57 -18.09
N TYR A 125 43.75 20.30 -18.40
CA TYR A 125 45.13 19.79 -18.41
C TYR A 125 45.71 19.63 -19.85
N GLY A 126 44.96 20.04 -20.88
CA GLY A 126 45.19 19.60 -22.27
C GLY A 126 45.42 20.67 -23.33
N GLU A 127 45.58 21.95 -23.00
CA GLU A 127 45.94 22.99 -23.98
C GLU A 127 47.12 23.85 -23.52
N SER A 128 48.30 23.24 -23.45
CA SER A 128 49.52 23.95 -23.83
C SER A 128 49.69 23.79 -25.34
N VAL A 129 48.98 24.62 -26.11
CA VAL A 129 49.20 24.73 -27.56
C VAL A 129 50.65 25.20 -27.75
N PHE A 130 51.53 24.26 -28.09
CA PHE A 130 52.88 24.56 -28.58
C PHE A 130 52.72 25.45 -29.81
N THR A 131 52.82 26.76 -29.61
CA THR A 131 52.99 27.71 -30.71
C THR A 131 54.44 27.59 -31.15
N ASP A 132 54.69 26.72 -32.14
CA ASP A 132 55.93 26.74 -32.93
C ASP A 132 56.02 28.11 -33.61
N LYS A 133 56.77 29.04 -33.00
CA LYS A 133 57.20 30.27 -33.67
C LYS A 133 58.51 29.98 -34.38
N LYS A 134 58.42 29.46 -35.60
CA LYS A 134 59.44 29.70 -36.63
C LYS A 134 59.22 31.09 -37.21
N LYS A 135 60.09 32.04 -36.86
CA LYS A 135 60.95 32.81 -37.77
C LYS A 135 61.79 33.80 -36.98
#